data_AF-A0A6N8BRE7-F1
#
_entry.id   AF-A0A6N8BRE7-F1
#
_cell.length_a   1.000
_cell.length_b   1.000
_cell.length_c   1.000
_cell.angle_alpha   90.00
_cell.angle_beta   90.00
_cell.angle_gamma   90.00
#
_symmetry.space_group_name_H-M   'P 1'
#
loop_
_entity.id
_entity.type
_entity.pdbx_description
1 polymer ?
#
loop_
_entity_poly.entity_id
_entity_poly.type
_entity_poly.pdbx_seq_one_letter_code
_entity_poly.pdbx_strand_id
1 'polypeptide(L)'
;MPFTVAWAPNEAPALQVTVQTLLPLMRDCNGGKLAGKKIMESGFPEMTFFSKPLGKGQTLQAGKLYFLEQGRMEFTTAVMFNLTVAKSGEIQECTAEKVVYRSR
;
A
#
# COMPACT_ATOMS: atom_id res chain seq x y z
N MET A 1 -11.36 -5.60 -14.34
CA MET A 1 -10.16 -6.47 -14.27
C MET A 1 -9.81 -6.56 -12.81
N PRO A 2 -9.65 -7.76 -12.23
CA PRO A 2 -9.19 -7.85 -10.84
C PRO A 2 -7.83 -7.18 -10.75
N PHE A 3 -7.68 -6.29 -9.78
CA PHE A 3 -6.42 -5.60 -9.48
C PHE A 3 -5.35 -6.65 -9.19
N THR A 4 -4.46 -6.89 -10.14
CA THR A 4 -3.26 -7.67 -9.89
C THR A 4 -2.41 -6.85 -8.92
N VAL A 5 -2.35 -7.28 -7.65
CA VAL A 5 -1.78 -6.56 -6.49
C VAL A 5 -0.23 -6.40 -6.58
N ALA A 6 0.36 -6.62 -7.76
CA ALA A 6 1.79 -6.78 -7.96
C ALA A 6 2.38 -5.88 -9.06
N TRP A 7 1.75 -4.75 -9.40
CA TRP A 7 2.15 -4.01 -10.60
C TRP A 7 3.49 -3.24 -10.47
N ALA A 8 3.94 -2.88 -9.26
CA ALA A 8 5.22 -2.17 -9.04
C ALA A 8 5.93 -2.48 -7.70
N PRO A 9 6.07 -3.76 -7.27
CA PRO A 9 6.53 -4.06 -5.92
C PRO A 9 7.97 -3.66 -5.61
N ASN A 10 8.84 -3.63 -6.63
CA ASN A 10 10.25 -3.26 -6.47
C ASN A 10 10.50 -1.76 -6.64
N GLU A 11 9.61 -1.05 -7.34
CA GLU A 11 9.73 0.38 -7.65
C GLU A 11 9.03 1.27 -6.61
N ALA A 12 8.07 0.72 -5.86
CA ALA A 12 7.36 1.45 -4.83
C ALA A 12 8.30 1.91 -3.70
N PRO A 13 8.22 3.20 -3.28
CA PRO A 13 9.00 3.73 -2.16
C PRO A 13 8.76 2.94 -0.88
N ALA A 14 9.84 2.77 -0.12
CA ALA A 14 9.92 1.97 1.08
C ALA A 14 9.88 2.83 2.33
N LEU A 15 8.96 2.57 3.27
CA LEU A 15 8.98 3.19 4.59
C LEU A 15 8.85 2.15 5.71
N GLN A 16 9.73 2.22 6.71
CA GLN A 16 9.65 1.35 7.88
C GLN A 16 8.60 1.86 8.88
N VAL A 17 7.71 0.97 9.33
CA VAL A 17 6.62 1.25 10.28
C VAL A 17 6.48 0.11 11.30
N THR A 18 5.72 0.38 12.36
CA THR A 18 5.37 -0.65 13.35
C THR A 18 4.22 -1.53 12.84
N VAL A 19 4.13 -2.75 13.37
CA VAL A 19 3.04 -3.69 13.07
C VAL A 19 1.68 -3.11 13.45
N GLN A 20 1.62 -2.34 14.53
CA GLN A 20 0.39 -1.71 15.03
C GLN A 20 -0.18 -0.68 14.07
N THR A 21 0.66 0.04 13.32
CA THR A 21 0.20 0.95 12.26
C THR A 21 -0.25 0.18 11.02
N LEU A 22 0.43 -0.92 10.71
CA LEU A 22 0.25 -1.63 9.45
C LEU A 22 -1.02 -2.50 9.41
N LEU A 23 -1.29 -3.26 10.48
CA LEU A 23 -2.41 -4.21 10.50
C LEU A 23 -3.79 -3.54 10.32
N PRO A 24 -4.11 -2.41 10.99
CA PRO A 24 -5.37 -1.71 10.77
C PRO A 24 -5.45 -1.14 9.36
N LEU A 25 -4.35 -0.57 8.85
CA LEU A 25 -4.30 0.04 7.52
C LEU A 25 -4.53 -0.99 6.41
N MET A 26 -3.91 -2.18 6.52
CA MET A 26 -4.19 -3.31 5.63
C MET A 26 -5.65 -3.72 5.67
N ARG A 27 -6.24 -3.82 6.87
CA ARG A 27 -7.63 -4.22 7.07
C ARG A 27 -8.59 -3.20 6.45
N ASP A 28 -8.33 -1.92 6.65
CA ASP A 28 -9.18 -0.85 6.14
C ASP A 28 -9.05 -0.71 4.62
N CYS A 29 -7.85 -0.90 4.07
CA CYS A 29 -7.59 -0.95 2.63
C CYS A 29 -8.36 -2.12 1.97
N ASN A 30 -8.10 -3.36 2.40
CA ASN A 30 -8.76 -4.55 1.85
C ASN A 30 -10.26 -4.62 2.16
N GLY A 31 -10.71 -3.98 3.24
CA GLY A 31 -12.11 -3.90 3.63
C GLY A 31 -12.89 -2.78 2.92
N GLY A 32 -12.26 -2.02 2.02
CA GLY A 32 -12.90 -0.96 1.24
C GLY A 32 -13.22 0.32 2.03
N LYS A 33 -12.83 0.43 3.30
CA LYS A 33 -13.11 1.61 4.15
C LYS A 33 -12.35 2.87 3.74
N LEU A 34 -11.34 2.72 2.89
CA LEU A 34 -10.57 3.83 2.34
C LEU A 34 -11.21 4.41 1.07
N ALA A 35 -12.20 3.73 0.48
CA ALA A 35 -12.90 4.25 -0.69
C ALA A 35 -13.60 5.59 -0.38
N GLY A 36 -13.46 6.56 -1.28
CA GLY A 36 -13.97 7.93 -1.13
C GLY A 36 -13.08 8.84 -0.28
N LYS A 37 -12.04 8.33 0.39
CA LYS A 37 -11.11 9.16 1.16
C LYS A 37 -9.96 9.65 0.28
N LYS A 38 -9.40 10.81 0.62
CA LYS A 38 -8.09 11.22 0.09
C LYS A 38 -6.97 10.46 0.77
N ILE A 39 -5.86 10.27 0.07
CA ILE A 39 -4.69 9.54 0.61
C ILE A 39 -4.21 10.13 1.94
N MET A 40 -4.16 11.46 2.03
CA MET A 40 -3.78 12.20 3.25
C MET A 40 -4.73 11.96 4.43
N GLU A 41 -5.98 11.56 4.17
CA GLU A 41 -7.02 11.33 5.18
C GLU A 41 -7.21 9.84 5.50
N SER A 42 -6.56 8.96 4.75
CA SER A 42 -6.68 7.49 4.89
C SER A 42 -5.73 6.86 5.92
N GLY A 43 -5.00 7.68 6.68
CA GLY A 43 -4.12 7.20 7.75
C GLY A 43 -2.86 6.49 7.25
N PHE A 44 -2.52 6.64 5.97
CA PHE A 44 -1.20 6.28 5.49
C PHE A 44 -0.16 7.15 6.19
N PRO A 45 0.96 6.56 6.64
CA PRO A 45 2.10 7.35 7.09
C PRO A 45 2.58 8.24 5.95
N GLU A 46 3.30 9.32 6.28
CA GLU A 46 3.85 10.23 5.27
C GLU A 46 4.84 9.47 4.38
N MET A 47 4.37 9.09 3.19
CA MET A 47 5.09 8.27 2.24
C MET A 47 4.82 8.72 0.82
N THR A 48 5.84 8.58 -0.03
CA THR A 48 5.69 8.83 -1.45
C THR A 48 5.06 7.61 -2.12
N PHE A 49 4.16 7.84 -3.08
CA PHE A 49 3.59 6.78 -3.91
C PHE A 49 4.19 6.82 -5.30
N PHE A 50 4.56 5.64 -5.81
CA PHE A 50 4.86 5.49 -7.22
C PHE A 50 3.56 5.54 -8.01
N SER A 51 3.47 6.45 -8.98
CA SER A 51 2.21 6.75 -9.68
C SER A 51 2.29 6.41 -11.15
N LYS A 52 1.26 5.76 -11.68
CA LYS A 52 1.09 5.49 -13.11
C LYS A 52 -0.28 6.00 -13.57
N PRO A 53 -0.35 6.88 -14.57
CA PRO A 53 -1.62 7.34 -15.10
C PRO A 53 -2.39 6.18 -15.75
N LEU A 54 -3.71 6.19 -15.57
CA LEU A 54 -4.66 5.32 -16.25
C LEU A 54 -5.51 6.14 -17.23
N GLY A 55 -6.32 5.43 -18.02
CA GLY A 55 -7.36 6.05 -18.85
C GLY A 55 -8.36 6.87 -18.00
N LYS A 56 -9.01 7.85 -18.63
CA LYS A 56 -10.06 8.69 -18.02
C LYS A 56 -9.61 9.55 -16.83
N GLY A 57 -8.30 9.78 -16.67
CA GLY A 57 -7.75 10.66 -15.63
C GLY A 57 -7.65 10.00 -14.24
N GLN A 58 -7.80 8.68 -14.17
CA GLN A 58 -7.47 7.90 -12.97
C GLN A 58 -5.94 7.74 -12.86
N THR A 59 -5.45 7.45 -11.66
CA THR A 59 -4.05 7.10 -11.42
C THR A 59 -3.98 5.83 -10.59
N LEU A 60 -3.08 4.91 -10.95
CA LEU A 60 -2.63 3.86 -10.06
C LEU A 60 -1.53 4.43 -9.18
N GLN A 61 -1.60 4.13 -7.90
CA GLN A 61 -0.58 4.50 -6.92
C GLN A 61 -0.13 3.25 -6.17
N ALA A 62 1.18 3.07 -6.03
CA ALA A 62 1.80 1.98 -5.29
C ALA A 62 2.70 2.51 -4.18
N GLY A 63 2.57 1.95 -2.99
CA GLY A 63 3.38 2.29 -1.82
C GLY A 63 3.80 1.03 -1.06
N LYS A 64 5.01 1.01 -0.51
CA LYS A 64 5.53 -0.15 0.21
C LYS A 64 5.89 0.21 1.64
N LEU A 65 5.26 -0.46 2.60
CA LEU A 65 5.58 -0.34 4.01
C LEU A 65 6.33 -1.59 4.48
N TYR A 66 7.40 -1.41 5.24
CA TYR A 66 8.19 -2.48 5.83
C TYR A 66 8.00 -2.49 7.34
N PHE A 67 8.05 -3.67 7.94
CA PHE A 67 8.18 -3.81 9.38
C PHE A 67 9.18 -4.91 9.71
N LEU A 68 9.87 -4.71 10.83
CA LEU A 68 10.73 -5.74 11.41
C LEU A 68 9.91 -6.54 12.40
N GLU A 69 9.61 -7.78 12.06
CA GLU A 69 9.06 -8.73 13.02
C GLU A 69 10.24 -9.33 13.78
N GLN A 70 10.44 -8.92 15.03
CA GLN A 70 11.45 -9.53 15.91
C GLN A 70 10.96 -10.93 16.34
N GLY A 71 11.05 -11.89 15.42
CA GLY A 71 10.86 -13.32 15.67
C GLY A 71 12.20 -14.06 15.83
N ARG A 72 12.16 -15.38 16.02
CA ARG A 72 13.36 -16.26 16.07
C ARG A 72 14.20 -16.25 14.78
N MET A 73 13.68 -15.65 13.70
CA MET A 73 14.37 -15.33 12.46
C MET A 73 14.00 -13.88 12.11
N GLU A 74 14.98 -13.04 11.79
CA GLU A 74 14.77 -11.64 11.42
C GLU A 74 14.19 -11.54 10.00
N PHE A 75 12.89 -11.76 9.81
CA PHE A 75 12.25 -11.50 8.52
C PHE A 75 11.95 -10.01 8.38
N THR A 76 12.37 -9.43 7.25
CA THR A 76 11.83 -8.14 6.82
C THR A 76 10.54 -8.42 6.08
N THR A 77 9.40 -8.26 6.76
CA THR A 77 8.10 -8.36 6.11
C THR A 77 7.73 -6.98 5.56
N ALA A 78 7.33 -6.94 4.30
CA ALA A 78 6.77 -5.76 3.68
C ALA A 78 5.30 -5.96 3.36
N VAL A 79 4.60 -4.85 3.12
CA VAL A 79 3.26 -4.82 2.60
C VAL A 79 3.23 -3.83 1.46
N MET A 80 2.74 -4.30 0.32
CA MET A 80 2.48 -3.49 -0.85
C MET A 80 1.03 -3.01 -0.79
N PHE A 81 0.85 -1.70 -0.89
CA PHE A 81 -0.45 -1.06 -1.06
C PHE A 81 -0.58 -0.60 -2.49
N ASN A 82 -1.64 -1.02 -3.16
CA ASN A 82 -2.02 -0.55 -4.48
C ASN A 82 -3.36 0.16 -4.39
N LEU A 83 -3.38 1.40 -4.83
CA LEU A 83 -4.57 2.24 -4.84
C LEU A 83 -4.90 2.63 -6.28
N THR A 84 -6.19 2.67 -6.57
CA THR A 84 -6.69 3.46 -7.70
C THR A 84 -7.26 4.74 -7.16
N VAL A 85 -6.82 5.85 -7.73
CA VAL A 85 -7.19 7.18 -7.32
C VAL A 85 -7.90 7.85 -8.48
N ALA A 86 -9.09 8.39 -8.22
CA ALA A 86 -9.87 9.15 -9.17
C ALA A 86 -9.15 10.46 -9.54
N LYS A 87 -9.61 11.12 -10.60
CA LYS A 87 -9.15 12.47 -10.95
C LYS A 87 -9.36 13.48 -9.80
N SER A 88 -10.35 13.25 -8.94
CA SER A 88 -10.63 14.05 -7.73
C SER A 88 -9.57 13.89 -6.62
N GLY A 89 -8.68 12.91 -6.73
CA GLY A 89 -7.72 12.55 -5.68
C GLY A 89 -8.28 11.60 -4.62
N GLU A 90 -9.52 11.12 -4.79
CA GLU A 90 -10.15 10.16 -3.90
C GLU A 90 -9.78 8.73 -4.29
N ILE A 91 -9.55 7.89 -3.28
CA ILE A 91 -9.31 6.46 -3.44
C ILE A 91 -10.62 5.81 -3.92
N GLN A 92 -10.55 5.08 -5.02
CA GLN A 92 -11.66 4.29 -5.54
C GLN A 92 -11.55 2.84 -5.07
N GLU A 93 -10.35 2.28 -5.14
CA GLU A 93 -10.06 0.92 -4.76
C GLU A 93 -8.69 0.88 -4.06
N CYS A 94 -8.58 0.04 -3.03
CA CYS A 94 -7.35 -0.18 -2.29
C CYS A 94 -7.16 -1.67 -2.05
N THR A 95 -5.96 -2.17 -2.33
CA THR A 95 -5.57 -3.56 -2.04
C THR A 95 -4.20 -3.58 -1.37
N ALA A 96 -4.06 -4.40 -0.34
CA ALA A 96 -2.85 -4.56 0.43
C ALA A 96 -2.43 -6.03 0.49
N GLU A 97 -1.20 -6.34 0.07
CA GLU A 97 -0.63 -7.69 0.06
C GLU A 97 0.67 -7.74 0.85
N LYS A 98 0.86 -8.81 1.63
CA LYS A 98 2.11 -9.07 2.34
C LYS A 98 3.15 -9.59 1.36
N VAL A 99 4.33 -8.97 1.36
CA VAL A 99 5.51 -9.40 0.60
C VAL A 99 6.58 -9.77 1.62
N VAL A 100 6.85 -11.06 1.78
CA VAL A 100 7.85 -11.55 2.74
C VAL A 100 9.21 -11.59 2.05
N TYR A 101 10.17 -10.81 2.55
CA TYR A 101 11.56 -10.92 2.13
C TYR A 101 12.30 -11.80 3.12
N ARG A 102 12.87 -12.91 2.63
CA ARG A 102 13.81 -13.70 3.40
C ARG A 102 15.12 -12.92 3.48
N SER A 103 15.48 -12.45 4.67
CA SER A 103 16.84 -12.00 4.97
C SER A 103 17.81 -13.14 4.65
N ARG A 104 18.87 -12.83 3.90
CA ARG A 104 19.95 -13.78 3.62
C ARG A 104 20.84 -13.94 4.83
#